data_AF-Q500D2-F1
#
_entry.id   AF-Q500D2-F1
#
_cell.length_a   1.000
_cell.length_b   1.000
_cell.length_c   1.000
_cell.angle_alpha   90.00
_cell.angle_beta   90.00
_cell.angle_gamma   90.00
#
_symmetry.space_group_name_H-M   'P 1'
#
loop_
_entity.id
_entity.type
_entity.pdbx_description
1 polymer ?
#
loop_
_entity_poly.entity_id
_entity_poly.type
_entity_poly.pdbx_seq_one_letter_code
_entity_poly.pdbx_strand_id
1 'polypeptide(L)'
;MYFRSFFFFIFMLIALVVYSIAFNLFDNTDCERYNHTEALDGGAKSFGSKGFVITVCGAGVNNSLFNGDGMERVRLTIFDNQGELLARRYYKVFWDGQPGHEPLKVSKKSIIYQDDKEQKDHVITMPPTRLEWIRARLPL
;
A
#
# COMPACT_ATOMS: atom_id res chain seq x y z
N MET A 1 30.48 19.06 -27.00
CA MET A 1 30.22 18.58 -25.63
C MET A 1 28.72 18.46 -25.28
N TYR A 2 27.83 19.26 -25.88
CA TYR A 2 26.37 19.19 -25.64
C TYR A 2 25.68 17.91 -26.15
N PHE A 3 26.11 17.34 -27.28
CA PHE A 3 25.45 16.20 -27.91
C PHE A 3 25.48 14.91 -27.07
N ARG A 4 26.59 14.64 -26.36
CA ARG A 4 26.68 13.52 -25.41
C ARG A 4 25.73 13.72 -24.23
N SER A 5 25.67 14.94 -23.68
CA SER A 5 24.83 15.26 -22.52
C SER A 5 23.33 15.11 -22.85
N PHE A 6 22.92 15.47 -24.06
CA PHE A 6 21.54 15.30 -24.55
C PHE A 6 21.12 13.82 -24.62
N PHE A 7 21.98 12.95 -25.19
CA PHE A 7 21.72 11.51 -25.24
C PHE A 7 21.64 10.86 -23.85
N PHE A 8 22.50 11.28 -22.91
CA PHE A 8 22.43 10.81 -21.52
C PHE A 8 21.11 11.22 -20.85
N PHE A 9 20.63 12.45 -21.10
CA PHE A 9 19.37 12.93 -20.53
C PHE A 9 18.16 12.15 -21.06
N ILE A 10 18.14 11.88 -22.38
CA ILE A 10 17.09 11.05 -22.99
C ILE A 10 17.13 9.63 -22.43
N PHE A 11 18.31 9.03 -22.30
CA PHE A 11 18.44 7.69 -21.73
C PHE A 11 17.90 7.61 -20.30
N MET A 12 18.20 8.61 -19.46
CA MET A 12 17.66 8.69 -18.09
C MET A 12 16.13 8.82 -18.06
N LEU A 13 15.55 9.61 -18.97
CA LEU A 13 14.10 9.73 -19.09
C LEU A 13 13.45 8.41 -19.52
N ILE A 14 14.02 7.73 -20.52
CA ILE A 14 13.52 6.43 -20.98
C ILE A 14 13.61 5.39 -19.86
N ALA A 15 14.75 5.33 -19.15
CA ALA A 15 14.93 4.41 -18.03
C ALA A 15 13.89 4.67 -16.92
N LEU A 16 13.59 5.93 -16.61
CA LEU A 16 12.59 6.31 -15.61
C LEU A 16 11.17 5.91 -16.04
N VAL A 17 10.83 6.10 -17.32
CA VAL A 17 9.54 5.67 -17.89
C VAL A 17 9.41 4.13 -17.86
N VAL A 18 10.44 3.41 -18.31
CA VAL A 18 10.45 1.93 -18.30
C VAL A 18 10.33 1.40 -16.87
N TYR A 19 11.06 1.99 -15.92
CA TYR A 19 10.97 1.63 -14.51
C TYR A 19 9.56 1.86 -13.95
N SER A 20 8.94 2.99 -14.26
CA SER A 20 7.56 3.29 -13.84
C SER A 20 6.56 2.28 -14.42
N ILE A 21 6.68 1.94 -15.71
CA ILE A 21 5.79 0.96 -16.35
C ILE A 21 5.98 -0.42 -15.73
N ALA A 22 7.22 -0.89 -15.58
CA ALA A 22 7.52 -2.17 -14.97
C ALA A 22 6.95 -2.23 -13.55
N PHE A 23 7.14 -1.19 -12.74
CA PHE A 23 6.63 -1.14 -11.37
C PHE A 23 5.11 -1.27 -11.30
N ASN A 24 4.35 -0.57 -12.15
CA ASN A 24 2.90 -0.71 -12.21
C ASN A 24 2.46 -2.11 -12.65
N LEU A 25 3.23 -2.74 -13.55
CA LEU A 25 2.96 -4.10 -14.04
C LEU A 25 3.27 -5.17 -12.97
N PHE A 26 4.17 -4.87 -12.03
CA PHE A 26 4.52 -5.74 -10.90
C PHE A 26 3.76 -5.41 -9.61
N ASP A 27 2.92 -4.35 -9.56
CA ASP A 27 1.95 -4.17 -8.47
C ASP A 27 0.82 -5.19 -8.67
N ASN A 28 1.10 -6.44 -8.31
CA ASN A 28 0.22 -7.60 -8.47
C ASN A 28 -1.03 -7.56 -7.56
N THR A 29 -1.41 -6.39 -7.03
CA THR A 29 -2.60 -6.27 -6.18
C THR A 29 -3.87 -6.22 -7.02
N ASP A 30 -4.63 -7.31 -6.99
CA ASP A 30 -5.92 -7.44 -7.67
C ASP A 30 -7.04 -7.14 -6.66
N CYS A 31 -7.46 -5.88 -6.64
CA CYS A 31 -8.46 -5.38 -5.70
C CYS A 31 -9.90 -5.78 -6.07
N GLU A 32 -10.13 -6.33 -7.26
CA GLU A 32 -11.43 -6.93 -7.59
C GLU A 32 -11.55 -8.33 -6.99
N ARG A 33 -10.49 -9.12 -7.08
CA ARG A 33 -10.48 -10.51 -6.60
C ARG A 33 -10.15 -10.66 -5.12
N TYR A 34 -9.22 -9.86 -4.60
CA TYR A 34 -8.70 -9.96 -3.23
C TYR A 34 -9.00 -8.68 -2.45
N ASN A 35 -10.29 -8.37 -2.28
CA ASN A 35 -10.73 -7.27 -1.45
C ASN A 35 -10.88 -7.71 0.00
N HIS A 36 -10.00 -7.20 0.86
CA HIS A 36 -9.94 -7.52 2.29
C HIS A 36 -10.36 -6.35 3.17
N THR A 37 -11.00 -5.34 2.57
CA THR A 37 -11.35 -4.09 3.25
C THR A 37 -12.27 -4.34 4.44
N GLU A 38 -13.32 -5.15 4.30
CA GLU A 38 -14.22 -5.46 5.41
C GLU A 38 -13.57 -6.41 6.42
N ALA A 39 -12.87 -7.44 5.94
CA ALA A 39 -12.21 -8.44 6.77
C ALA A 39 -11.19 -7.85 7.76
N LEU A 40 -10.51 -6.77 7.36
CA LEU A 40 -9.49 -6.10 8.17
C LEU A 40 -10.00 -4.81 8.84
N ASP A 41 -11.30 -4.63 9.02
CA ASP A 41 -11.93 -3.43 9.62
C ASP A 41 -11.55 -2.09 8.93
N GLY A 42 -11.39 -2.14 7.60
CA GLY A 42 -11.29 -0.95 6.75
C GLY A 42 -12.65 -0.28 6.54
N GLY A 43 -12.84 0.29 5.35
CA GLY A 43 -14.06 0.97 4.95
C GLY A 43 -14.09 2.43 5.39
N ALA A 44 -15.29 3.01 5.46
CA ALA A 44 -15.48 4.40 5.83
C ALA A 44 -15.23 4.62 7.33
N LYS A 45 -14.30 5.51 7.66
CA LYS A 45 -13.99 5.90 9.05
C LYS A 45 -14.01 7.43 9.17
N SER A 46 -14.36 7.93 10.34
CA SER A 46 -14.37 9.37 10.64
C SER A 46 -13.32 9.71 11.69
N PHE A 47 -12.53 10.75 11.41
CA PHE A 47 -11.54 11.29 12.34
C PHE A 47 -11.86 12.77 12.57
N GLY A 48 -12.49 13.07 13.71
CA GLY A 48 -13.03 14.39 14.00
C GLY A 48 -14.22 14.70 13.09
N SER A 49 -14.13 15.78 12.31
CA SER A 49 -15.17 16.20 11.35
C SER A 49 -14.89 15.74 9.91
N LYS A 50 -13.83 14.95 9.68
CA LYS A 50 -13.42 14.50 8.34
C LYS A 50 -13.65 13.01 8.18
N GLY A 51 -14.29 12.64 7.07
CA GLY A 51 -14.45 11.25 6.64
C GLY A 51 -13.29 10.81 5.77
N PHE A 52 -12.97 9.53 5.84
CA PHE A 52 -11.94 8.86 5.05
C PHE A 52 -12.41 7.47 4.67
N VAL A 53 -11.95 6.98 3.52
CA VAL A 53 -12.19 5.61 3.07
C VAL A 53 -10.87 4.85 3.12
N ILE A 54 -10.82 3.82 3.96
CA ILE A 54 -9.68 2.92 4.06
C ILE A 54 -9.99 1.71 3.20
N THR A 55 -9.11 1.36 2.27
CA THR A 55 -9.25 0.12 1.48
C THR A 55 -8.03 -0.75 1.65
N VAL A 56 -8.25 -2.05 1.71
CA VAL A 56 -7.19 -3.06 1.79
C VAL A 56 -7.46 -4.09 0.70
N CYS A 57 -6.50 -4.25 -0.21
CA CYS A 57 -6.55 -5.30 -1.22
C CYS A 57 -5.24 -6.06 -1.32
N GLY A 58 -5.34 -7.32 -1.68
CA GLY A 58 -4.23 -8.25 -1.75
C GLY A 58 -3.82 -8.64 -3.17
N ALA A 59 -2.77 -9.46 -3.24
CA ALA A 59 -2.24 -10.03 -4.48
C ALA A 59 -2.50 -11.55 -4.61
N GLY A 60 -3.28 -12.11 -3.68
CA GLY A 60 -3.37 -13.54 -3.42
C GLY A 60 -2.24 -14.04 -2.50
N VAL A 61 -2.48 -15.16 -1.83
CA VAL A 61 -1.48 -15.83 -1.00
C VAL A 61 -0.38 -16.39 -1.89
N ASN A 62 0.88 -16.08 -1.58
CA ASN A 62 2.00 -16.68 -2.28
C ASN A 62 2.25 -18.09 -1.74
N ASN A 63 1.60 -19.06 -2.37
CA ASN A 63 1.75 -20.49 -2.08
C ASN A 63 2.66 -21.22 -3.07
N SER A 64 3.65 -20.53 -3.66
CA SER A 64 4.57 -21.19 -4.58
C SER A 64 5.36 -22.30 -3.88
N LEU A 65 5.48 -23.45 -4.54
CA LEU A 65 6.10 -24.66 -3.98
C LEU A 65 7.59 -24.47 -3.60
N PHE A 66 8.25 -23.48 -4.21
CA PHE A 66 9.70 -23.25 -4.04
C PHE A 66 10.03 -22.04 -3.14
N ASN A 67 9.15 -21.04 -3.01
CA ASN A 67 9.42 -19.76 -2.34
C ASN A 67 8.19 -19.14 -1.66
N GLY A 68 7.11 -19.89 -1.47
CA GLY A 68 5.90 -19.43 -0.79
C GLY A 68 6.14 -19.33 0.71
N ASP A 69 5.83 -18.16 1.28
CA ASP A 69 5.83 -17.98 2.74
C ASP A 69 4.44 -18.12 3.34
N GLY A 70 3.42 -18.47 2.54
CA GLY A 70 2.03 -18.53 2.99
C GLY A 70 1.44 -17.17 3.34
N MET A 71 2.19 -16.09 3.10
CA MET A 71 1.78 -14.73 3.40
C MET A 71 1.20 -14.09 2.14
N GLU A 72 0.16 -13.30 2.31
CA GLU A 72 -0.32 -12.41 1.27
C GLU A 72 0.30 -11.02 1.45
N ARG A 73 0.81 -10.43 0.36
CA ARG A 73 1.13 -9.00 0.34
C ARG A 73 -0.16 -8.23 0.09
N VAL A 74 -0.49 -7.34 1.00
CA VAL A 74 -1.65 -6.46 0.90
C VAL A 74 -1.21 -5.01 0.78
N ARG A 75 -2.05 -4.21 0.12
CA ARG A 75 -1.93 -2.78 -0.05
C ARG A 75 -3.05 -2.10 0.71
N LEU A 76 -2.68 -1.32 1.72
CA LEU A 76 -3.58 -0.41 2.44
C LEU A 76 -3.51 0.97 1.82
N THR A 77 -4.66 1.54 1.50
CA THR A 77 -4.79 2.91 1.03
C THR A 77 -5.82 3.68 1.83
N ILE A 78 -5.58 4.97 1.98
CA ILE A 78 -6.48 5.91 2.66
C ILE A 78 -6.83 6.99 1.66
N PHE A 79 -8.13 7.15 1.43
CA PHE A 79 -8.71 8.20 0.60
C PHE A 79 -9.47 9.21 1.47
N ASP A 80 -9.56 10.46 1.02
CA ASP A 80 -10.56 11.39 1.55
C ASP A 80 -11.93 11.18 0.91
N ASN A 81 -12.91 11.98 1.33
CA ASN A 81 -14.28 11.94 0.80
C ASN A 81 -14.37 12.37 -0.68
N GLN A 82 -13.34 13.01 -1.21
CA GLN A 82 -13.24 13.45 -2.60
C GLN A 82 -12.55 12.39 -3.48
N GLY A 83 -12.10 11.27 -2.89
CA GLY A 83 -11.38 10.20 -3.58
C GLY A 83 -9.89 10.46 -3.75
N GLU A 84 -9.33 11.46 -3.07
CA GLU A 84 -7.89 11.75 -3.13
C GLU A 84 -7.08 10.74 -2.30
N LEU A 85 -6.08 10.11 -2.92
CA LEU A 85 -5.15 9.23 -2.22
C LEU A 85 -4.27 10.03 -1.25
N LEU A 86 -4.41 9.77 0.06
CA LEU A 86 -3.66 10.44 1.12
C LEU A 86 -2.50 9.61 1.67
N ALA A 87 -2.68 8.29 1.74
CA ALA A 87 -1.64 7.38 2.20
C ALA A 87 -1.73 6.04 1.48
N ARG A 88 -0.56 5.42 1.25
CA ARG A 88 -0.41 4.06 0.74
C ARG A 88 0.65 3.32 1.55
N ARG A 89 0.37 2.09 1.95
CA ARG A 89 1.29 1.17 2.63
C ARG A 89 1.14 -0.23 2.04
N TYR A 90 2.24 -0.97 2.07
CA TYR A 90 2.24 -2.40 1.78
C TYR A 90 2.73 -3.14 3.00
N TYR A 91 2.09 -4.25 3.35
CA TYR A 91 2.47 -5.12 4.45
C TYR A 91 2.05 -6.56 4.15
N LYS A 92 2.45 -7.50 5.01
CA LYS A 92 2.10 -8.93 4.86
C LYS A 92 1.06 -9.37 5.89
N VAL A 93 0.16 -10.23 5.45
CA VAL A 93 -0.93 -10.85 6.24
C VAL A 93 -0.84 -12.37 6.12
N PHE A 94 -1.00 -13.10 7.23
CA PHE A 94 -0.98 -14.57 7.26
C PHE A 94 -2.36 -15.22 7.54
N TRP A 95 -3.16 -15.45 6.51
CA TRP A 95 -4.56 -15.88 6.69
C TRP A 95 -4.79 -17.19 7.45
N ASP A 96 -3.80 -18.09 7.48
CA ASP A 96 -3.95 -19.45 8.02
C ASP A 96 -3.64 -19.57 9.53
N GLY A 97 -3.44 -18.46 10.26
CA GLY A 97 -3.13 -18.54 11.70
C GLY A 97 -3.20 -17.22 12.50
N GLN A 98 -2.80 -17.31 13.77
CA GLN A 98 -2.50 -16.16 14.64
C GLN A 98 -1.02 -16.17 15.01
N PRO A 99 -0.30 -15.04 14.90
CA PRO A 99 -0.72 -13.75 14.31
C PRO A 99 -0.87 -13.86 12.78
N GLY A 100 -1.81 -13.15 12.16
CA GLY A 100 -2.07 -13.42 10.75
C GLY A 100 -3.22 -12.71 10.02
N HIS A 101 -4.00 -11.85 10.67
CA HIS A 101 -5.13 -11.15 10.05
C HIS A 101 -5.72 -10.15 11.02
N GLU A 102 -4.87 -9.54 11.84
CA GLU A 102 -5.27 -8.59 12.86
C GLU A 102 -5.99 -7.42 12.18
N PRO A 103 -7.26 -7.18 12.54
CA PRO A 103 -7.99 -6.05 11.99
C PRO A 103 -7.28 -4.74 12.32
N LEU A 104 -7.47 -3.75 11.44
CA LEU A 104 -6.92 -2.42 11.64
C LEU A 104 -7.42 -1.84 12.96
N LYS A 105 -6.51 -1.47 13.86
CA LYS A 105 -6.90 -0.83 15.13
C LYS A 105 -7.08 0.66 14.88
N VAL A 106 -8.34 1.10 14.85
CA VAL A 106 -8.68 2.51 14.66
C VAL A 106 -8.72 3.24 16.00
N SER A 107 -7.93 4.30 16.11
CA SER A 107 -7.89 5.23 17.24
C SER A 107 -8.37 6.62 16.83
N LYS A 108 -8.60 7.52 17.78
CA LYS A 108 -9.07 8.90 17.47
C LYS A 108 -8.16 9.70 16.53
N LYS A 109 -6.86 9.36 16.46
CA LYS A 109 -5.83 10.11 15.72
C LYS A 109 -4.90 9.22 14.92
N SER A 110 -5.20 7.93 14.79
CA SER A 110 -4.33 7.00 14.08
C SER A 110 -5.04 5.72 13.67
N ILE A 111 -4.44 5.06 12.69
CA ILE A 111 -4.75 3.68 12.29
C ILE A 111 -3.49 2.87 12.56
N ILE A 112 -3.65 1.70 13.15
CA ILE A 112 -2.55 0.76 13.40
C ILE A 112 -2.81 -0.50 12.57
N TYR A 113 -1.79 -0.93 11.84
CA TYR A 113 -1.78 -2.20 11.12
C TYR A 113 -0.58 -3.02 11.58
N GLN A 114 -0.70 -4.34 11.60
CA GLN A 114 0.39 -5.24 11.93
C GLN A 114 0.98 -5.81 10.63
N ASP A 115 2.30 -5.75 10.48
CA ASP A 115 2.98 -6.52 9.44
C ASP A 115 3.41 -7.85 10.02
N ASP A 116 2.76 -8.94 9.60
CA ASP A 116 2.98 -10.27 10.18
C ASP A 116 4.35 -10.84 9.81
N LYS A 117 4.99 -10.33 8.74
CA LYS A 117 6.36 -10.70 8.41
C LYS A 117 7.35 -10.10 9.39
N GLU A 118 7.12 -8.85 9.82
CA GLU A 118 7.96 -8.16 10.79
C GLU A 118 7.53 -8.41 12.24
N GLN A 119 6.33 -8.98 12.44
CA GLN A 119 5.65 -9.12 13.73
C GLN A 119 5.60 -7.79 14.49
N LYS A 120 5.26 -6.71 13.78
CA LYS A 120 5.34 -5.34 14.31
C LYS A 120 4.13 -4.49 13.92
N ASP A 121 3.64 -3.75 14.92
CA ASP A 121 2.62 -2.71 14.74
C ASP A 121 3.23 -1.47 14.08
N HIS A 122 2.57 -1.00 13.04
CA HIS A 122 2.89 0.22 12.31
C HIS A 122 1.75 1.22 12.45
N VAL A 123 2.10 2.49 12.67
CA VAL A 123 1.13 3.55 12.95
C VAL A 123 1.06 4.52 11.77
N ILE A 124 -0.17 4.81 11.33
CA ILE A 124 -0.49 5.89 10.41
C ILE A 124 -1.21 6.97 11.20
N THR A 125 -0.61 8.16 11.30
CA THR A 125 -1.24 9.31 11.95
C THR A 125 -2.40 9.82 11.07
N MET A 126 -3.53 10.13 11.70
CA MET A 126 -4.72 10.63 11.04
C MET A 126 -5.04 12.07 11.48
N PRO A 127 -5.32 12.98 10.53
CA PRO A 127 -5.20 12.79 9.08
C PRO A 127 -3.73 12.63 8.63
N PRO A 128 -3.46 11.96 7.49
CA PRO A 128 -2.11 11.79 6.99
C PRO A 128 -1.45 13.14 6.70
N THR A 129 -0.14 13.20 6.90
CA THR A 129 0.63 14.42 6.65
C THR A 129 0.83 14.69 5.16
N ARG A 130 1.15 15.94 4.79
CA ARG A 130 1.50 16.27 3.40
C ARG A 130 2.69 15.45 2.87
N LEU A 131 3.64 15.10 3.74
CA LEU A 131 4.76 14.24 3.35
C LEU A 131 4.29 12.82 3.00
N GLU A 132 3.35 12.28 3.75
CA GLU A 132 2.75 10.97 3.45
C GLU A 132 1.95 10.99 2.16
N TRP A 133 1.25 12.09 1.88
CA TRP A 133 0.56 12.32 0.61
C TRP A 133 1.53 12.30 -0.59
N ILE A 134 2.71 12.91 -0.46
CA ILE A 134 3.76 12.84 -1.49
C ILE A 134 4.22 11.39 -1.64
N ARG A 135 4.57 10.73 -0.51
CA ARG A 135 5.05 9.34 -0.52
C ARG A 135 4.05 8.37 -1.13
N ALA A 136 2.75 8.59 -0.94
CA ALA A 136 1.70 7.73 -1.48
C ALA A 136 1.67 7.67 -3.03
N ARG A 137 2.27 8.68 -3.68
CA ARG A 137 2.35 8.80 -5.15
C ARG A 137 3.68 8.32 -5.72
N LEU A 138 4.65 8.02 -4.86
CA LEU A 138 5.92 7.46 -5.29
C LEU A 138 5.77 5.93 -5.43
N PRO A 139 6.42 5.32 -6.43
CA PRO A 139 6.60 3.87 -6.46
C PRO A 139 7.45 3.49 -5.23
N LEU A 140 6.98 2.50 -4.45
CA LEU A 140 7.61 2.01 -3.21
C LEU A 140 8.41 0.73 -3.43
#